data_AF-A0A2V9QK42-F1
#
_entry.id   AF-A0A2V9QK42-F1
#
_cell.length_a   1.000
_cell.length_b   1.000
_cell.length_c   1.000
_cell.angle_alpha   90.00
_cell.angle_beta   90.00
_cell.angle_gamma   90.00
#
_symmetry.space_group_name_H-M   'P 1'
#
loop_
_entity.id
_entity.type
_entity.pdbx_description
1 polymer ?
#
loop_
_entity_poly.entity_id
_entity_poly.type
_entity_poly.pdbx_seq_one_letter_code
_entity_poly.pdbx_strand_id
1 'polypeptide(L)'
;MESRPRKSSDVSESWDPSKAEESRQVVSFRVGSEDFGLGIQRVQEIIRHQALTRVPNSPAFVEGVVNLLGMVIPVIALRKHFGVEQQHHDGQSRIVILEVNGMVLGFI
;
A
#
# COMPACT_ATOMS: atom_id res chain seq x y z
N MET A 1 21.66 -6.35 -65.85
CA MET A 1 20.24 -6.49 -65.49
C MET A 1 20.10 -7.70 -64.58
N GLU A 2 20.80 -7.72 -63.43
CA GLU A 2 20.42 -7.07 -62.14
C GLU A 2 19.30 -7.87 -61.44
N SER A 3 19.30 -8.28 -60.17
CA SER A 3 20.20 -8.18 -59.00
C SER A 3 19.66 -9.16 -57.93
N ARG A 4 20.50 -9.71 -57.06
CA ARG A 4 20.09 -10.29 -55.74
C ARG A 4 19.94 -9.16 -54.70
N PRO A 5 19.44 -9.37 -53.46
CA PRO A 5 18.44 -10.28 -52.85
C PRO A 5 17.49 -9.54 -51.86
N ARG A 6 16.61 -10.21 -51.08
CA ARG A 6 16.45 -10.07 -49.59
C ARG A 6 15.51 -11.15 -49.00
N LYS A 7 15.89 -11.62 -47.82
CA LYS A 7 15.31 -12.66 -46.93
C LYS A 7 14.39 -11.99 -45.89
N SER A 8 13.30 -12.61 -45.46
CA SER A 8 12.65 -12.41 -44.15
C SER A 8 11.49 -13.40 -44.02
N SER A 9 11.67 -14.62 -43.51
CA SER A 9 11.37 -14.96 -42.10
C SER A 9 10.06 -14.33 -41.59
N ASP A 10 8.93 -14.96 -41.90
CA ASP A 10 7.74 -14.78 -41.05
C ASP A 10 7.94 -15.61 -39.79
N VAL A 11 7.99 -14.85 -38.71
CA VAL A 11 8.41 -15.21 -37.37
C VAL A 11 7.43 -16.21 -36.79
N SER A 12 7.93 -17.38 -36.39
CA SER A 12 7.28 -18.20 -35.38
C SER A 12 7.23 -17.38 -34.09
N GLU A 13 6.13 -16.68 -33.83
CA GLU A 13 5.84 -16.18 -32.49
C GLU A 13 5.63 -17.39 -31.60
N SER A 14 6.73 -17.87 -31.02
CA SER A 14 6.72 -18.76 -29.88
C SER A 14 5.99 -18.03 -28.77
N TRP A 15 4.76 -18.44 -28.46
CA TRP A 15 4.15 -18.14 -27.17
C TRP A 15 5.12 -18.66 -26.11
N ASP A 16 5.82 -17.73 -25.46
CA ASP A 16 6.70 -18.03 -24.34
C ASP A 16 5.88 -17.89 -23.05
N PRO A 17 5.43 -19.00 -22.43
CA PRO A 17 4.69 -18.95 -21.18
C PRO A 17 5.54 -18.44 -20.01
N SER A 18 6.85 -18.21 -20.20
CA SER A 18 7.73 -17.65 -19.17
C SER A 18 7.53 -16.14 -18.96
N LYS A 19 6.84 -15.44 -19.88
CA LYS A 19 6.18 -14.17 -19.56
C LYS A 19 4.84 -14.42 -18.86
N ALA A 20 4.87 -15.21 -17.80
CA ALA A 20 3.78 -15.19 -16.83
C ALA A 20 3.72 -13.75 -16.29
N GLU A 21 2.59 -13.07 -16.54
CA GLU A 21 2.24 -11.79 -15.93
C GLU A 21 2.72 -11.78 -14.47
N GLU A 22 3.67 -10.90 -14.13
CA GLU A 22 4.11 -10.72 -12.75
C GLU A 22 2.89 -10.28 -11.92
N SER A 23 2.22 -11.23 -11.27
CA SER A 23 1.03 -10.96 -10.48
C SER A 23 1.43 -10.09 -9.29
N ARG A 24 1.01 -8.82 -9.30
CA ARG A 24 1.27 -7.89 -8.20
C ARG A 24 0.28 -8.16 -7.08
N GLN A 25 0.79 -8.63 -5.95
CA GLN A 25 0.00 -8.82 -4.75
C GLN A 25 -0.17 -7.49 -4.01
N VAL A 26 -1.41 -7.19 -3.64
CA VAL A 26 -1.78 -5.96 -2.93
C VAL A 26 -2.66 -6.28 -1.74
N VAL A 27 -2.51 -5.49 -0.68
CA VAL A 27 -3.50 -5.39 0.40
C VAL A 27 -4.46 -4.29 0.01
N SER A 28 -5.74 -4.65 -0.17
CA SER A 28 -6.82 -3.68 -0.40
C SER A 28 -7.49 -3.30 0.91
N PHE A 29 -7.87 -2.03 1.02
CA PHE A 29 -8.58 -1.49 2.17
C PHE A 29 -9.38 -0.26 1.75
N ARG A 30 -10.31 0.17 2.59
CA ARG A 30 -11.19 1.29 2.31
C ARG A 30 -10.87 2.50 3.17
N VAL A 31 -10.87 3.69 2.57
CA VAL A 31 -10.79 4.98 3.28
C VAL A 31 -12.01 5.80 2.88
N GLY A 32 -12.94 5.99 3.81
CA GLY A 32 -14.24 6.58 3.49
C GLY A 32 -15.05 5.66 2.56
N SER A 33 -15.34 6.13 1.35
CA SER A 33 -16.05 5.39 0.30
C SER A 33 -15.13 4.80 -0.78
N GLU A 34 -13.84 5.12 -0.74
CA GLU A 34 -12.88 4.78 -1.80
C GLU A 34 -12.03 3.56 -1.41
N ASP A 35 -11.78 2.67 -2.37
CA ASP A 35 -10.92 1.51 -2.19
C ASP A 35 -9.48 1.85 -2.62
N PHE A 36 -8.52 1.55 -1.74
CA PHE A 36 -7.09 1.77 -1.92
C PHE A 36 -6.34 0.44 -1.91
N GLY A 37 -5.11 0.45 -2.43
CA GLY A 37 -4.24 -0.71 -2.46
C GLY A 37 -2.80 -0.36 -2.11
N LEU A 38 -2.17 -1.18 -1.27
CA LEU A 38 -0.73 -1.12 -1.00
C LEU A 38 -0.09 -2.42 -1.49
N GLY A 39 1.08 -2.33 -2.12
CA GLY A 39 1.85 -3.53 -2.47
C GLY A 39 2.16 -4.33 -1.21
N ILE A 40 1.87 -5.64 -1.23
CA ILE A 40 1.93 -6.48 -0.03
C ILE A 40 3.32 -6.47 0.63
N GLN A 41 4.37 -6.29 -0.17
CA GLN A 41 5.76 -6.25 0.28
C GLN A 41 6.07 -5.07 1.23
N ARG A 42 5.23 -4.02 1.25
CA ARG A 42 5.39 -2.87 2.15
C ARG A 42 4.66 -3.04 3.48
N VAL A 43 3.74 -4.00 3.57
CA VAL A 43 2.91 -4.22 4.76
C VAL A 43 3.66 -5.18 5.69
N GLN A 44 4.02 -4.68 6.87
CA GLN A 44 4.67 -5.49 7.90
C GLN A 44 3.64 -6.22 8.75
N GLU A 45 2.56 -5.53 9.15
CA GLU A 45 1.53 -6.09 10.01
C GLU A 45 0.18 -5.39 9.79
N ILE A 46 -0.92 -6.08 10.03
CA ILE A 46 -2.27 -5.49 10.05
C ILE A 46 -2.87 -5.80 11.42
N ILE A 47 -2.97 -4.78 12.27
CA ILE A 47 -3.49 -4.92 13.63
C ILE A 47 -4.90 -4.35 13.73
N ARG A 48 -5.65 -4.78 14.74
CA ARG A 48 -6.93 -4.17 15.07
C ARG A 48 -6.70 -2.74 15.58
N HIS A 49 -7.63 -1.85 15.29
CA HIS A 49 -7.64 -0.54 15.93
C HIS A 49 -7.68 -0.71 17.46
N GLN A 50 -6.85 0.06 18.15
CA GLN A 50 -6.74 0.11 19.59
C GLN A 50 -6.50 1.55 20.03
N ALA A 51 -6.65 1.82 21.33
CA ALA A 51 -6.43 3.16 21.86
C ALA A 51 -5.03 3.68 21.52
N LEU A 52 -4.96 4.86 20.94
CA LEU A 52 -3.72 5.53 20.56
C LEU A 52 -3.32 6.53 21.64
N THR A 53 -2.02 6.65 21.87
CA THR A 53 -1.48 7.69 22.76
C THR A 53 -1.37 8.98 21.96
N ARG A 54 -2.10 10.02 22.37
CA ARG A 54 -2.08 11.33 21.71
C ARG A 54 -0.70 11.96 21.80
N VAL A 55 -0.24 12.54 20.68
CA VAL A 55 1.00 13.32 20.63
C VAL A 55 0.65 14.82 20.67
N PRO A 56 1.15 15.59 21.65
CA PRO A 56 0.93 17.04 21.69
C PRO A 56 1.58 17.75 20.49
N ASN A 57 0.94 18.82 19.99
CA ASN A 57 1.42 19.65 18.88
C ASN A 57 1.68 18.90 17.55
N SER A 58 1.14 17.69 17.39
CA SER A 58 1.26 16.95 16.13
C SER A 58 0.32 17.54 15.07
N PRO A 59 0.63 17.36 13.77
CA PRO A 59 -0.30 17.67 12.70
C PRO A 59 -1.65 16.95 12.91
N ALA A 60 -2.74 17.56 12.44
CA ALA A 60 -4.09 17.02 12.65
C ALA A 60 -4.30 15.61 12.09
N PHE A 61 -3.55 15.22 11.05
CA PHE A 61 -3.59 13.89 10.45
C PHE A 61 -2.86 12.82 11.27
N VAL A 62 -2.09 13.19 12.29
CA VAL A 62 -1.47 12.25 13.22
C VAL A 62 -2.49 11.95 14.30
N GLU A 63 -3.02 10.73 14.29
CA GLU A 63 -4.01 10.29 15.29
C GLU A 63 -3.34 10.08 16.66
N GLY A 64 -2.08 9.66 16.65
CA GLY A 64 -1.28 9.44 17.84
C GLY A 64 -0.13 8.47 17.56
N VAL A 65 0.30 7.76 18.60
CA VAL A 65 1.25 6.66 18.51
C VAL A 65 0.67 5.38 19.08
N VAL A 66 1.13 4.26 18.56
CA VAL A 66 0.85 2.92 19.06
C VAL A 66 2.15 2.28 19.52
N ASN A 67 2.13 1.56 20.64
CA ASN A 67 3.25 0.72 21.04
C ASN A 67 3.02 -0.70 20.51
N LEU A 68 3.87 -1.15 19.60
CA LEU A 68 3.83 -2.48 19.01
C LEU A 68 5.17 -3.15 19.24
N LEU A 69 5.17 -4.23 20.02
CA LEU A 69 6.38 -5.00 20.37
C LEU A 69 7.52 -4.13 20.95
N GLY A 70 7.17 -3.09 21.71
CA GLY A 70 8.13 -2.15 22.30
C GLY A 70 8.55 -1.02 21.37
N MET A 71 8.10 -1.01 20.11
CA MET A 71 8.33 0.07 19.15
C MET A 71 7.19 1.08 19.19
N VAL A 72 7.54 2.37 19.32
CA VAL A 72 6.58 3.48 19.25
C VAL A 72 6.39 3.87 17.79
N ILE A 73 5.24 3.53 17.23
CA ILE A 73 4.92 3.74 15.81
C ILE A 73 3.88 4.87 15.69
N PRO A 74 4.15 5.95 14.94
CA PRO A 74 3.17 6.99 14.67
C PRO A 74 2.05 6.46 13.75
N VAL A 75 0.82 6.83 14.08
CA VAL A 75 -0.38 6.42 13.33
C VAL A 75 -0.97 7.64 12.61
N ILE A 76 -1.09 7.53 11.30
CA ILE A 76 -1.62 8.54 10.38
C ILE A 76 -3.07 8.17 10.04
N ALA A 77 -3.99 9.09 10.32
CA ALA A 77 -5.39 8.97 9.90
C ALA A 77 -5.52 9.37 8.44
N LEU A 78 -5.67 8.39 7.55
CA LEU A 78 -5.76 8.59 6.10
C LEU A 78 -6.99 9.41 5.73
N ARG A 79 -8.10 9.26 6.44
CA ARG A 79 -9.29 10.10 6.23
C ARG A 79 -8.96 11.58 6.45
N LYS A 80 -8.24 11.90 7.53
CA LYS A 80 -7.81 13.29 7.82
C LYS A 80 -6.80 13.77 6.79
N HIS A 81 -5.87 12.89 6.40
CA HIS A 81 -4.82 13.21 5.44
C HIS A 81 -5.38 13.50 4.04
N PHE A 82 -6.40 12.76 3.59
CA PHE A 82 -7.05 12.94 2.29
C PHE A 82 -8.22 13.94 2.31
N GLY A 83 -8.53 14.55 3.46
CA GLY A 83 -9.66 15.48 3.58
C GLY A 83 -11.04 14.82 3.45
N VAL A 84 -11.13 13.52 3.74
CA VAL A 84 -12.37 12.74 3.71
C VAL A 84 -13.11 12.90 5.04
N GLU A 85 -14.44 12.84 4.99
CA GLU A 85 -15.30 12.92 6.18
C GLU A 85 -14.88 11.91 7.25
N GLN A 86 -14.76 12.41 8.47
CA GLN A 86 -14.37 11.61 9.62
C GLN A 86 -15.54 10.72 10.04
N GLN A 87 -15.27 9.43 10.23
CA GLN A 87 -16.18 8.54 10.92
C GLN A 87 -15.45 7.94 12.10
N HIS A 88 -16.21 7.60 13.14
CA HIS A 88 -15.64 6.94 14.30
C HIS A 88 -15.05 5.58 13.89
N HIS A 89 -13.86 5.28 14.39
CA HIS A 89 -13.27 3.96 14.21
C HIS A 89 -14.15 2.91 14.92
N ASP A 90 -14.46 1.85 14.20
CA ASP A 90 -15.28 0.74 14.66
C ASP A 90 -14.44 -0.54 14.85
N GLY A 91 -15.09 -1.65 15.19
CA GLY A 91 -14.40 -2.95 15.34
C GLY A 91 -13.81 -3.50 14.03
N GLN A 92 -14.15 -2.93 12.87
CA GLN A 92 -13.59 -3.30 11.56
C GLN A 92 -12.38 -2.45 11.18
N SER A 93 -12.17 -1.32 11.84
CA SER A 93 -11.00 -0.48 11.63
C SER A 93 -9.72 -1.26 11.95
N ARG A 94 -8.72 -1.12 11.07
CA ARG A 94 -7.41 -1.76 11.16
C ARG A 94 -6.34 -0.69 11.06
N ILE A 95 -5.23 -0.91 11.74
CA ILE A 95 -4.01 -0.13 11.54
C ILE A 95 -3.09 -0.99 10.68
N VAL A 96 -2.77 -0.49 9.49
CA VAL A 96 -1.80 -1.13 8.58
C VAL A 96 -0.42 -0.58 8.94
N ILE A 97 0.47 -1.44 9.42
CA ILE A 97 1.86 -1.11 9.72
C ILE A 97 2.68 -1.31 8.45
N LEU A 98 3.40 -0.28 8.04
CA LEU A 98 4.18 -0.27 6.81
C LEU A 98 5.53 0.43 7.00
N GLU A 99 6.47 0.10 6.12
CA GLU A 99 7.74 0.82 6.01
C GLU A 99 7.74 1.73 4.79
N VAL A 100 8.09 3.01 5.00
CA VAL A 100 8.27 3.99 3.93
C VAL A 100 9.57 4.73 4.16
N ASN A 101 10.50 4.61 3.20
CA ASN A 101 11.82 5.28 3.25
C ASN A 101 12.58 5.00 4.56
N GLY A 102 12.53 3.77 5.07
CA GLY A 102 13.17 3.36 6.33
C GLY A 102 12.45 3.80 7.60
N MET A 103 11.27 4.44 7.49
CA MET A 103 10.42 4.79 8.64
C MET A 103 9.25 3.82 8.73
N VAL A 104 9.00 3.29 9.93
CA VAL A 104 7.82 2.48 10.22
C VAL A 104 6.66 3.39 10.62
N LEU A 105 5.53 3.26 9.94
CA LEU A 105 4.32 4.07 10.13
C LEU A 105 3.11 3.15 10.26
N GLY A 106 2.06 3.61 10.94
CA GLY A 106 0.74 3.00 10.92
C GLY A 106 -0.24 3.86 10.13
N PHE A 107 -1.08 3.26 9.29
CA PHE A 107 -2.18 3.93 8.60
C PHE A 107 -3.53 3.43 9.13
N ILE A 108 -4.44 4.37 9.38
CA ILE A 108 -5.82 4.09 9.84
C ILE A 108 -6.87 4.89 9.05
#